data_AF-A0A7Y2MPK9-F1
#
_entry.id   AF-A0A7Y2MPK9-F1
#
_cell.length_a   1.000
_cell.length_b   1.000
_cell.length_c   1.000
_cell.angle_alpha   90.00
_cell.angle_beta   90.00
_cell.angle_gamma   90.00
#
_symmetry.space_group_name_H-M   'P 1'
#
loop_
_entity.id
_entity.type
_entity.pdbx_description
1 polymer ?
#
loop_
_entity_poly.entity_id
_entity_poly.type
_entity_poly.pdbx_seq_one_letter_code
_entity_poly.pdbx_strand_id
1 'polypeptide(L)'
;MQVKIDYPTAKGRKATLKAQLDRFSNFSLDFNDMEERLMLSSEKARELVNAGSDYLVQTIGTNKNRWVDNFNGNTILTRWFGEVKRKAQVKDVVNRMEGLRKRLNRRLKIRVRPHTKRQIKKIDAGKGFTLAQTVGAINLRSGTFTVYPYLVTKGVWDIAETISHEIGHQWFKDQKLERTTVYDATAARDLAKYNPRKARKSTENYALYCDQVHPLMGYERNFAGSFGSVS
;
A
#
# COMPACT_ATOMS: atom_id res chain seq x y z
N MET A 1 9.73 -14.05 -0.08
CA MET A 1 8.26 -14.07 0.13
C MET A 1 7.69 -15.03 -0.90
N GLN A 2 6.78 -15.94 -0.52
CA GLN A 2 6.10 -16.78 -1.50
C GLN A 2 4.83 -16.06 -1.98
N VAL A 3 4.82 -15.59 -3.23
CA VAL A 3 3.61 -15.02 -3.85
C VAL A 3 2.96 -16.12 -4.68
N LYS A 4 1.63 -16.27 -4.57
CA LYS A 4 0.85 -17.12 -5.47
C LYS A 4 -0.21 -16.27 -6.15
N ILE A 5 -0.24 -16.30 -7.47
CA ILE A 5 -1.21 -15.58 -8.28
C ILE A 5 -2.24 -16.58 -8.82
N ASP A 6 -3.52 -16.28 -8.61
CA ASP A 6 -4.65 -17.11 -8.98
C ASP A 6 -5.51 -16.37 -10.01
N TYR A 7 -5.79 -17.04 -11.13
CA TYR A 7 -6.67 -16.55 -12.18
C TYR A 7 -8.03 -17.24 -12.19
N PRO A 8 -9.06 -16.65 -12.81
CA PRO A 8 -10.31 -17.36 -13.08
C PRO A 8 -10.05 -18.58 -13.99
N THR A 9 -10.53 -19.75 -13.60
CA THR A 9 -10.40 -21.00 -14.39
C THR A 9 -11.47 -21.12 -15.47
N ALA A 10 -12.65 -20.52 -15.26
CA ALA A 10 -13.74 -20.56 -16.24
C ALA A 10 -13.39 -19.74 -17.49
N LYS A 11 -13.45 -20.38 -18.68
CA LYS A 11 -13.08 -19.79 -19.98
C LYS A 11 -13.68 -18.41 -20.22
N GLY A 12 -14.99 -18.24 -19.98
CA GLY A 12 -15.67 -16.96 -20.15
C GLY A 12 -15.13 -15.86 -19.22
N ARG A 13 -14.83 -16.17 -17.97
CA ARG A 13 -14.25 -15.20 -17.03
C ARG A 13 -12.81 -14.84 -17.37
N LYS A 14 -12.02 -15.79 -17.86
CA LYS A 14 -10.66 -15.56 -18.34
C LYS A 14 -10.65 -14.65 -19.57
N ALA A 15 -11.56 -14.87 -20.52
CA ALA A 15 -11.75 -13.99 -21.67
C ALA A 15 -12.16 -12.57 -21.26
N THR A 16 -13.12 -12.42 -20.34
CA THR A 16 -13.49 -11.10 -19.79
C THR A 16 -12.31 -10.42 -19.10
N LEU A 17 -11.49 -11.17 -18.36
CA LEU A 17 -10.30 -10.62 -17.71
C LEU A 17 -9.31 -10.07 -18.73
N LYS A 18 -9.01 -10.82 -19.79
CA LYS A 18 -8.12 -10.37 -20.87
C LYS A 18 -8.68 -9.13 -21.58
N ALA A 19 -9.94 -9.14 -21.98
CA ALA A 19 -10.57 -7.97 -22.60
C ALA A 19 -10.55 -6.71 -21.72
N GLN A 20 -10.63 -6.86 -20.40
CA GLN A 20 -10.51 -5.74 -19.48
C GLN A 20 -9.07 -5.27 -19.30
N LEU A 21 -8.08 -6.16 -19.31
CA LEU A 21 -6.66 -5.77 -19.32
C LEU A 21 -6.40 -4.92 -20.56
N ASP A 22 -6.72 -5.43 -21.75
CA ASP A 22 -6.53 -4.73 -23.03
C ASP A 22 -7.25 -3.38 -23.07
N ARG A 23 -8.43 -3.28 -22.43
CA ARG A 23 -9.18 -2.03 -22.32
C ARG A 23 -8.49 -0.98 -21.44
N PHE A 24 -7.89 -1.39 -20.32
CA PHE A 24 -7.35 -0.46 -19.32
C PHE A 24 -5.87 -0.14 -19.51
N SER A 25 -5.15 -0.93 -20.29
CA SER A 25 -3.74 -0.72 -20.57
C SER A 25 -3.57 0.01 -21.90
N ASN A 26 -2.71 1.03 -21.92
CA ASN A 26 -2.31 1.70 -23.17
C ASN A 26 -1.34 0.84 -24.02
N PHE A 27 -1.04 -0.36 -23.56
CA PHE A 27 -0.15 -1.35 -24.15
C PHE A 27 -0.77 -2.74 -23.94
N SER A 28 -0.48 -3.71 -24.80
CA SER A 28 -1.08 -5.04 -24.68
C SER A 28 -0.44 -5.83 -23.53
N LEU A 29 -1.05 -5.81 -22.34
CA LEU A 29 -0.64 -6.64 -21.20
C LEU A 29 -1.18 -8.06 -21.35
N ASP A 30 -0.29 -9.05 -21.39
CA ASP A 30 -0.69 -10.45 -21.29
C ASP A 30 -0.77 -10.93 -19.83
N PHE A 31 -1.06 -12.23 -19.63
CA PHE A 31 -1.15 -12.79 -18.28
C PHE A 31 0.22 -12.96 -17.60
N ASN A 32 1.30 -13.16 -18.37
CA ASN A 32 2.65 -13.26 -17.86
C ASN A 32 3.15 -11.88 -17.39
N ASP A 33 2.91 -10.82 -18.19
CA ASP A 33 3.26 -9.44 -17.83
C ASP A 33 2.58 -9.02 -16.52
N MET A 34 1.30 -9.35 -16.38
CA MET A 34 0.57 -9.11 -15.14
C MET A 34 1.18 -9.90 -13.97
N GLU A 35 1.54 -11.16 -14.18
CA GLU A 35 2.13 -12.00 -13.14
C GLU A 35 3.44 -11.39 -12.63
N GLU A 36 4.33 -11.06 -13.55
CA GLU A 36 5.60 -10.41 -13.27
C GLU A 36 5.40 -9.09 -12.52
N ARG A 37 4.52 -8.22 -13.02
CA ARG A 37 4.20 -6.95 -12.38
C ARG A 37 3.70 -7.14 -10.95
N LEU A 38 2.77 -8.07 -10.71
CA LEU A 38 2.23 -8.32 -9.38
C LEU A 38 3.29 -8.93 -8.43
N MET A 39 4.15 -9.81 -8.93
CA MET A 39 5.27 -10.36 -8.15
C MET A 39 6.25 -9.26 -7.77
N LEU A 40 6.74 -8.49 -8.74
CA LEU A 40 7.68 -7.39 -8.53
C LEU A 40 7.09 -6.33 -7.59
N SER A 41 5.84 -5.94 -7.78
CA SER A 41 5.15 -4.98 -6.91
C SER A 41 5.01 -5.49 -5.48
N SER A 42 4.80 -6.80 -5.29
CA SER A 42 4.77 -7.41 -3.96
C SER A 42 6.16 -7.32 -3.30
N GLU A 43 7.23 -7.53 -4.05
CA GLU A 43 8.61 -7.36 -3.54
C GLU A 43 8.90 -5.92 -3.18
N LYS A 44 8.48 -4.97 -4.01
CA LYS A 44 8.59 -3.53 -3.73
C LYS A 44 7.74 -3.10 -2.52
N ALA A 45 6.57 -3.69 -2.29
CA ALA A 45 5.77 -3.43 -1.09
C ALA A 45 6.53 -3.85 0.19
N ARG A 46 7.25 -4.97 0.13
CA ARG A 46 8.13 -5.41 1.22
C ARG A 46 9.31 -4.46 1.40
N GLU A 47 9.91 -3.99 0.31
CA GLU A 47 11.00 -3.00 0.33
C GLU A 47 10.57 -1.70 1.03
N LEU A 48 9.41 -1.15 0.66
CA LEU A 48 8.81 0.03 1.29
C LEU A 48 8.65 -0.15 2.81
N VAL A 49 8.02 -1.25 3.24
CA VAL A 49 7.77 -1.50 4.66
C VAL A 49 9.06 -1.80 5.44
N ASN A 50 10.04 -2.49 4.82
CA ASN A 50 11.35 -2.68 5.43
C ASN A 50 12.05 -1.34 5.65
N ALA A 51 12.11 -0.48 4.62
CA ALA A 51 12.72 0.84 4.73
C ALA A 51 12.09 1.68 5.85
N GLY A 52 10.75 1.73 5.88
CA GLY A 52 10.02 2.43 6.95
C GLY A 52 10.29 1.85 8.35
N SER A 53 10.35 0.52 8.48
CA SER A 53 10.66 -0.16 9.73
C SER A 53 12.09 0.10 10.20
N ASP A 54 13.06 0.00 9.31
CA ASP A 54 14.48 0.10 9.64
C ASP A 54 14.82 1.55 10.00
N TYR A 55 14.30 2.53 9.26
CA TYR A 55 14.42 3.95 9.64
C TYR A 55 13.80 4.27 11.00
N LEU A 56 12.61 3.71 11.29
CA LEU A 56 11.93 3.95 12.56
C LEU A 56 12.80 3.46 13.72
N VAL A 57 13.33 2.23 13.61
CA VAL A 57 14.17 1.62 14.64
C VAL A 57 15.49 2.37 14.81
N GLN A 58 16.15 2.77 13.71
CA GLN A 58 17.36 3.57 13.74
C GLN A 58 17.13 4.92 14.42
N THR A 59 16.02 5.59 14.07
CA THR A 59 15.67 6.91 14.60
C THR A 59 15.38 6.87 16.10
N ILE A 60 14.55 5.93 16.56
CA ILE A 60 14.17 5.87 17.98
C ILE A 60 15.29 5.31 18.86
N GLY A 61 16.15 4.45 18.28
CA GLY A 61 17.25 3.78 18.97
C GLY A 61 16.80 2.74 20.02
N THR A 62 17.79 2.11 20.65
CA THR A 62 17.57 1.06 21.67
C THR A 62 17.32 1.60 23.08
N ASN A 63 17.77 2.83 23.37
CA ASN A 63 17.58 3.47 24.67
C ASN A 63 16.13 3.96 24.85
N LYS A 64 15.32 3.15 25.54
CA LYS A 64 13.90 3.44 25.82
C LYS A 64 13.66 4.75 26.57
N ASN A 65 14.64 5.28 27.29
CA ASN A 65 14.49 6.57 27.98
C ASN A 65 14.45 7.75 27.02
N ARG A 66 15.06 7.61 25.84
CA ARG A 66 15.12 8.63 24.79
C ARG A 66 14.03 8.50 23.73
N TRP A 67 13.19 7.47 23.79
CA TRP A 67 12.22 7.18 22.73
C TRP A 67 11.27 8.33 22.41
N VAL A 68 10.73 9.01 23.42
CA VAL A 68 9.80 10.13 23.19
C VAL A 68 10.53 11.29 22.53
N ASP A 69 11.70 11.66 23.06
CA ASP A 69 12.53 12.74 22.54
C ASP A 69 13.00 12.46 21.11
N ASN A 70 13.52 11.26 20.84
CA ASN A 70 13.99 10.86 19.52
C ASN A 70 12.84 10.82 18.50
N PHE A 71 11.65 10.35 18.92
CA PHE A 71 10.49 10.33 18.05
C PHE A 71 10.01 11.74 17.70
N ASN A 72 9.86 12.61 18.71
CA ASN A 72 9.38 13.98 18.51
C ASN A 72 10.43 14.88 17.84
N GLY A 73 11.72 14.61 18.07
CA GLY A 73 12.84 15.31 17.43
C GLY A 73 13.00 14.95 15.94
N ASN A 74 12.31 13.92 15.44
CA ASN A 74 12.32 13.55 14.03
C ASN A 74 11.09 14.12 13.31
N THR A 75 11.32 15.01 12.35
CA THR A 75 10.25 15.69 11.61
C THR A 75 9.45 14.78 10.69
N ILE A 76 10.01 13.66 10.23
CA ILE A 76 9.31 12.68 9.39
C ILE A 76 8.31 11.89 10.25
N LEU A 77 8.74 11.44 11.44
CA LEU A 77 7.88 10.70 12.36
C LEU A 77 6.71 11.57 12.85
N THR A 78 6.97 12.81 13.24
CA THR A 78 5.90 13.74 13.68
C THR A 78 4.98 14.16 12.54
N ARG A 79 5.49 14.28 11.31
CA ARG A 79 4.67 14.57 10.11
C ARG A 79 3.61 13.50 9.85
N TRP A 80 3.93 12.22 10.03
CA TRP A 80 3.04 11.12 9.68
C TRP A 80 2.29 10.50 10.85
N PHE A 81 2.82 10.60 12.07
CA PHE A 81 2.21 9.97 13.24
C PHE A 81 1.84 10.97 14.33
N GLY A 82 2.23 12.23 14.17
CA GLY A 82 2.08 13.30 15.13
C GLY A 82 2.89 13.05 16.41
N GLU A 83 2.94 14.07 17.26
CA GLU A 83 3.70 14.00 18.50
C GLU A 83 3.20 12.88 19.42
N VAL A 84 4.15 12.33 20.19
CA VAL A 84 3.92 11.34 21.23
C VAL A 84 4.21 11.95 22.59
N LYS A 85 3.39 11.60 23.57
CA LYS A 85 3.54 12.03 24.98
C LYS A 85 4.11 10.91 25.86
N ARG A 86 4.07 9.66 25.39
CA ARG A 86 4.39 8.48 26.20
C ARG A 86 5.14 7.44 25.37
N LYS A 87 6.10 6.75 26.01
CA LYS A 87 6.85 5.61 25.42
C LYS A 87 5.94 4.52 24.86
N ALA A 88 4.77 4.31 25.48
CA ALA A 88 3.77 3.36 24.99
C ALA A 88 3.26 3.69 23.58
N GLN A 89 3.16 4.97 23.21
CA GLN A 89 2.72 5.39 21.87
C GLN A 89 3.80 5.12 20.81
N VAL A 90 5.08 5.31 21.16
CA VAL A 90 6.21 4.92 20.29
C VAL A 90 6.22 3.40 20.10
N LYS A 91 6.11 2.65 21.21
CA LYS A 91 6.03 1.18 21.19
C LYS A 91 4.91 0.67 20.29
N ASP A 92 3.74 1.30 20.37
CA ASP A 92 2.60 1.00 19.51
C ASP A 92 2.93 1.14 18.02
N VAL A 93 3.60 2.24 17.63
CA VAL A 93 3.98 2.49 16.24
C VAL A 93 4.97 1.43 15.76
N VAL A 94 6.00 1.14 16.56
CA VAL A 94 7.02 0.11 16.29
C VAL A 94 6.39 -1.27 16.12
N ASN A 95 5.56 -1.69 17.08
CA ASN A 95 4.91 -3.00 17.05
C ASN A 95 4.02 -3.19 15.82
N ARG A 96 3.33 -2.12 15.41
CA ARG A 96 2.48 -2.14 14.20
C ARG A 96 3.32 -2.23 12.92
N MET A 97 4.41 -1.48 12.84
CA MET A 97 5.33 -1.55 11.70
C MET A 97 5.97 -2.94 11.59
N GLU A 98 6.39 -3.52 12.71
CA GLU A 98 6.90 -4.89 12.77
C GLU A 98 5.82 -5.92 12.39
N GLY A 99 4.56 -5.67 12.77
CA GLY A 99 3.40 -6.45 12.33
C GLY A 99 3.24 -6.45 10.81
N LEU A 100 3.24 -5.26 10.20
CA LEU A 100 3.19 -5.08 8.73
C LEU A 100 4.34 -5.85 8.06
N ARG A 101 5.57 -5.67 8.52
CA ARG A 101 6.77 -6.35 8.01
C ARG A 101 6.64 -7.87 8.08
N LYS A 102 6.27 -8.41 9.24
CA LYS A 102 6.03 -9.85 9.43
C LYS A 102 4.97 -10.39 8.49
N ARG A 103 3.94 -9.61 8.19
CA ARG A 103 2.85 -10.06 7.32
C ARG A 103 3.25 -10.09 5.86
N LEU A 104 3.98 -9.08 5.38
CA LEU A 104 4.56 -9.07 4.05
C LEU A 104 5.60 -10.19 3.85
N ASN A 105 6.25 -10.65 4.91
CA ASN A 105 7.16 -11.79 4.83
C ASN A 105 6.45 -13.16 4.76
N ARG A 106 5.15 -13.24 5.05
CA ARG A 106 4.36 -14.46 4.91
C ARG A 106 3.94 -14.68 3.45
N ARG A 107 3.40 -15.87 3.16
CA ARG A 107 2.80 -16.15 1.86
C ARG A 107 1.65 -15.16 1.57
N LEU A 108 1.72 -14.51 0.41
CA LEU A 108 0.66 -13.65 -0.13
C LEU A 108 -0.01 -14.40 -1.29
N LYS A 109 -1.33 -14.45 -1.27
CA LYS A 109 -2.12 -15.03 -2.35
C LYS A 109 -2.90 -13.93 -3.06
N ILE A 110 -2.61 -13.65 -4.31
CA ILE A 110 -3.28 -12.61 -5.09
C ILE A 110 -4.26 -13.30 -6.04
N ARG A 111 -5.55 -13.00 -5.91
CA ARG A 111 -6.59 -13.45 -6.84
C ARG A 111 -6.93 -12.32 -7.79
N VAL A 112 -6.66 -12.54 -9.06
CA VAL A 112 -7.06 -11.59 -10.10
C VAL A 112 -8.50 -11.90 -10.51
N ARG A 113 -9.37 -10.88 -10.53
CA ARG A 113 -10.76 -11.03 -10.97
C ARG A 113 -11.14 -9.93 -11.95
N PRO A 114 -11.97 -10.21 -12.97
CA PRO A 114 -12.53 -9.16 -13.79
C PRO A 114 -13.43 -8.24 -12.93
N HIS A 115 -13.43 -6.95 -13.25
CA HIS A 115 -14.43 -6.01 -12.77
C HIS A 115 -15.83 -6.44 -13.22
N THR A 116 -16.80 -6.21 -12.35
CA THR A 116 -18.22 -6.33 -12.69
C THR A 116 -18.67 -5.16 -13.57
N LYS A 117 -19.79 -5.31 -14.30
CA LYS A 117 -20.38 -4.23 -15.09
C LYS A 117 -20.62 -2.95 -14.28
N ARG A 118 -21.03 -3.08 -13.00
CA ARG A 118 -21.24 -1.95 -12.10
C ARG A 118 -19.93 -1.23 -11.77
N GLN A 119 -18.83 -1.96 -11.57
CA GLN A 119 -17.52 -1.38 -11.34
C GLN A 119 -17.04 -0.64 -12.61
N ILE A 120 -17.17 -1.25 -13.79
CA ILE A 120 -16.84 -0.61 -15.07
C ILE A 120 -17.61 0.70 -15.26
N LYS A 121 -18.94 0.71 -15.04
CA LYS A 121 -19.74 1.95 -15.19
C LYS A 121 -19.27 3.07 -14.27
N LYS A 122 -18.80 2.75 -13.05
CA LYS A 122 -18.24 3.74 -12.13
C LYS A 122 -16.89 4.27 -12.61
N ILE A 123 -16.07 3.38 -13.17
CA ILE A 123 -14.78 3.71 -13.79
C ILE A 123 -15.00 4.70 -14.93
N ASP A 124 -15.94 4.41 -15.84
CA ASP A 124 -16.23 5.23 -17.01
C ASP A 124 -16.83 6.61 -16.66
N ALA A 125 -17.49 6.73 -15.51
CA ALA A 125 -18.08 7.97 -15.04
C ALA A 125 -17.05 8.98 -14.49
N GLY A 126 -15.75 8.72 -14.63
CA GLY A 126 -14.69 9.68 -14.29
C GLY A 126 -14.59 10.04 -12.80
N LYS A 127 -15.24 9.30 -11.90
CA LYS A 127 -15.29 9.61 -10.46
C LYS A 127 -13.98 9.33 -9.69
N GLY A 128 -12.85 9.29 -10.39
CA GLY A 128 -11.56 8.85 -9.86
C GLY A 128 -11.58 7.37 -9.45
N PHE A 129 -10.39 6.78 -9.34
CA PHE A 129 -10.26 5.42 -8.83
C PHE A 129 -10.04 5.49 -7.33
N THR A 130 -11.06 5.09 -6.55
CA THR A 130 -10.82 4.84 -5.13
C THR A 130 -10.04 3.53 -5.00
N LEU A 131 -9.10 3.44 -4.06
CA LEU A 131 -8.34 2.22 -3.77
C LEU A 131 -9.26 0.97 -3.70
N ALA A 132 -10.37 1.07 -2.97
CA ALA A 132 -11.40 0.02 -2.87
C ALA A 132 -12.07 -0.46 -4.19
N GLN A 133 -11.82 0.20 -5.32
CA GLN A 133 -12.30 -0.20 -6.65
C GLN A 133 -11.23 -0.92 -7.47
N THR A 134 -9.95 -0.70 -7.17
CA THR A 134 -8.79 -1.32 -7.83
C THR A 134 -8.38 -2.60 -7.08
N VAL A 135 -8.75 -2.70 -5.81
CA VAL A 135 -8.52 -3.83 -4.92
C VAL A 135 -9.81 -4.25 -4.20
N GLY A 136 -9.95 -5.54 -3.97
CA GLY A 136 -11.02 -6.11 -3.15
C GLY A 136 -10.53 -6.37 -1.73
N ALA A 137 -11.47 -6.61 -0.81
CA ALA A 137 -11.16 -6.83 0.61
C ALA A 137 -10.09 -7.93 0.81
N ILE A 138 -9.09 -7.66 1.66
CA ILE A 138 -8.16 -8.69 2.10
C ILE A 138 -8.86 -9.65 3.04
N ASN A 139 -8.81 -10.93 2.70
CA ASN A 139 -9.08 -11.98 3.66
C ASN A 139 -7.87 -12.13 4.58
N LEU A 140 -7.91 -11.42 5.71
CA LEU A 140 -6.81 -11.31 6.68
C LEU A 140 -6.32 -12.67 7.18
N ARG A 141 -7.23 -13.65 7.31
CA ARG A 141 -6.94 -15.02 7.79
C ARG A 141 -6.14 -15.84 6.78
N SER A 142 -6.44 -15.72 5.49
CA SER A 142 -5.78 -16.51 4.43
C SER A 142 -4.67 -15.77 3.70
N GLY A 143 -4.50 -14.46 3.94
CA GLY A 143 -3.59 -13.63 3.14
C GLY A 143 -3.97 -13.57 1.67
N THR A 144 -5.27 -13.74 1.41
CA THR A 144 -5.80 -13.61 0.06
C THR A 144 -6.16 -12.16 -0.20
N PHE A 145 -5.53 -11.57 -1.20
CA PHE A 145 -5.86 -10.29 -1.75
C PHE A 145 -6.61 -10.47 -3.06
N THR A 146 -7.62 -9.65 -3.33
CA THR A 146 -8.26 -9.64 -4.65
C THR A 146 -7.81 -8.38 -5.37
N VAL A 147 -7.29 -8.53 -6.57
CA VAL A 147 -6.93 -7.40 -7.44
C VAL A 147 -7.79 -7.44 -8.69
N TYR A 148 -8.01 -6.27 -9.26
CA TYR A 148 -8.74 -6.12 -10.51
C TYR A 148 -7.82 -5.57 -11.62
N PRO A 149 -8.13 -5.82 -12.90
CA PRO A 149 -7.32 -5.38 -14.04
C PRO A 149 -6.81 -3.95 -13.97
N TYR A 150 -7.65 -3.02 -13.52
CA TYR A 150 -7.24 -1.62 -13.46
C TYR A 150 -6.05 -1.35 -12.55
N LEU A 151 -5.89 -2.08 -11.43
CA LEU A 151 -4.70 -1.95 -10.60
C LEU A 151 -3.45 -2.42 -11.34
N VAL A 152 -3.57 -3.53 -12.06
CA VAL A 152 -2.46 -4.17 -12.77
C VAL A 152 -1.87 -3.26 -13.84
N THR A 153 -2.65 -2.31 -14.38
CA THR A 153 -2.17 -1.34 -15.37
C THR A 153 -1.39 -0.17 -14.77
N LYS A 154 -1.35 -0.04 -13.43
CA LYS A 154 -0.57 0.99 -12.72
C LYS A 154 0.92 0.71 -12.69
N GLY A 155 1.72 1.69 -12.29
CA GLY A 155 3.16 1.48 -12.10
C GLY A 155 3.43 0.45 -10.99
N VAL A 156 4.56 -0.25 -11.06
CA VAL A 156 4.97 -1.23 -10.04
C VAL A 156 4.96 -0.62 -8.64
N TRP A 157 5.39 0.63 -8.51
CA TRP A 157 5.39 1.36 -7.24
C TRP A 157 3.97 1.70 -6.75
N ASP A 158 3.07 2.12 -7.64
CA ASP A 158 1.66 2.38 -7.27
C ASP A 158 0.97 1.09 -6.75
N ILE A 159 1.25 -0.04 -7.41
CA ILE A 159 0.75 -1.35 -6.99
C ILE A 159 1.37 -1.73 -5.64
N ALA A 160 2.67 -1.48 -5.45
CA ALA A 160 3.37 -1.76 -4.20
C ALA A 160 2.82 -0.97 -3.01
N GLU A 161 2.61 0.34 -3.19
CA GLU A 161 1.96 1.21 -2.22
C GLU A 161 0.57 0.69 -1.87
N THR A 162 -0.22 0.34 -2.88
CA THR A 162 -1.56 -0.23 -2.71
C THR A 162 -1.53 -1.53 -1.90
N ILE A 163 -0.61 -2.45 -2.22
CA ILE A 163 -0.43 -3.70 -1.46
C ILE A 163 -0.08 -3.40 0.01
N SER A 164 0.81 -2.43 0.25
CA SER A 164 1.24 -2.05 1.60
C SER A 164 0.10 -1.45 2.42
N HIS A 165 -0.68 -0.54 1.83
CA HIS A 165 -1.86 0.08 2.41
C HIS A 165 -2.89 -1.00 2.79
N GLU A 166 -3.19 -1.88 1.85
CA GLU A 166 -4.22 -2.88 2.05
C GLU A 166 -3.81 -3.86 3.15
N ILE A 167 -2.57 -4.34 3.16
CA ILE A 167 -2.08 -5.21 4.24
C ILE A 167 -2.22 -4.54 5.62
N GLY A 168 -2.07 -3.21 5.69
CA GLY A 168 -2.32 -2.45 6.92
C GLY A 168 -3.75 -2.53 7.44
N HIS A 169 -4.76 -2.81 6.60
CA HIS A 169 -6.12 -3.05 7.05
C HIS A 169 -6.29 -4.29 7.94
N GLN A 170 -5.25 -5.11 8.08
CA GLN A 170 -5.23 -6.14 9.12
C GLN A 170 -5.30 -5.57 10.54
N TRP A 171 -4.72 -4.39 10.76
CA TRP A 171 -4.65 -3.74 12.07
C TRP A 171 -5.40 -2.41 12.11
N PHE A 172 -5.68 -1.85 10.94
CA PHE A 172 -6.18 -0.49 10.78
C PHE A 172 -7.52 -0.46 10.05
N LYS A 173 -8.28 0.59 10.33
CA LYS A 173 -9.43 0.97 9.53
C LYS A 173 -9.13 2.31 8.88
N ASP A 174 -9.76 2.55 7.74
CA ASP A 174 -9.81 3.89 7.14
C ASP A 174 -10.16 4.92 8.21
N GLN A 175 -9.30 5.92 8.34
CA GLN A 175 -9.52 7.02 9.27
C GLN A 175 -10.18 8.18 8.54
N LYS A 176 -10.95 8.94 9.31
CA LYS A 176 -11.63 10.14 8.81
C LYS A 176 -11.15 11.37 9.56
N LEU A 177 -10.90 12.42 8.80
CA LEU A 177 -10.84 13.79 9.28
C LEU A 177 -12.24 14.37 9.08
N GLU A 178 -12.92 14.68 10.18
CA GLU A 178 -14.35 15.02 10.18
C GLU A 178 -15.20 13.96 9.45
N ARG A 179 -15.79 14.30 8.29
CA ARG A 179 -16.65 13.43 7.48
C ARG A 179 -15.90 12.79 6.30
N THR A 180 -14.69 13.24 6.00
CA THR A 180 -13.93 12.83 4.82
C THR A 180 -12.92 11.76 5.19
N THR A 181 -12.89 10.68 4.40
CA THR A 181 -11.85 9.65 4.56
C THR A 181 -10.51 10.17 4.10
N VAL A 182 -9.46 9.86 4.85
CA VAL A 182 -8.09 10.27 4.57
C VAL A 182 -7.51 9.36 3.48
N TYR A 183 -7.32 9.89 2.28
CA TYR A 183 -6.80 9.16 1.11
C TYR A 183 -5.64 9.87 0.39
N ASP A 184 -5.13 10.98 0.96
CA ASP A 184 -4.02 11.72 0.37
C ASP A 184 -3.03 12.21 1.44
N ALA A 185 -1.85 12.63 0.96
CA ALA A 185 -0.77 13.09 1.81
C ALA A 185 -1.12 14.31 2.68
N THR A 186 -1.93 15.23 2.17
CA THR A 186 -2.34 16.43 2.92
C THR A 186 -3.26 16.03 4.06
N ALA A 187 -4.33 15.28 3.76
CA ALA A 187 -5.28 14.78 4.75
C ALA A 187 -4.61 13.88 5.79
N ALA A 188 -3.62 13.08 5.41
CA ALA A 188 -2.87 12.22 6.33
C ALA A 188 -1.98 13.05 7.28
N ARG A 189 -1.33 14.10 6.79
CA ARG A 189 -0.55 15.04 7.62
C ARG A 189 -1.46 15.84 8.55
N ASP A 190 -2.61 16.29 8.07
CA ASP A 190 -3.61 16.97 8.90
C ASP A 190 -4.15 16.03 9.98
N LEU A 191 -4.40 14.76 9.65
CA LEU A 191 -4.77 13.76 10.64
C LEU A 191 -3.69 13.60 11.71
N ALA A 192 -2.40 13.59 11.33
CA ALA A 192 -1.29 13.50 12.28
C ALA A 192 -1.20 14.74 13.18
N LYS A 193 -1.39 15.93 12.61
CA LYS A 193 -1.35 17.22 13.31
C LYS A 193 -2.51 17.36 14.30
N TYR A 194 -3.74 17.17 13.84
CA TYR A 194 -4.94 17.45 14.63
C TYR A 194 -5.45 16.24 15.43
N ASN A 195 -5.15 15.01 14.99
CA ASN A 195 -5.57 13.79 15.66
C ASN A 195 -4.50 12.68 15.62
N PRO A 196 -3.36 12.87 16.31
CA PRO A 196 -2.22 11.95 16.25
C PRO A 196 -2.58 10.52 16.70
N ARG A 197 -3.58 10.37 17.57
CA ARG A 197 -4.09 9.04 17.98
C ARG A 197 -4.74 8.28 16.81
N LYS A 198 -5.47 8.98 15.93
CA LYS A 198 -6.04 8.38 14.72
C LYS A 198 -4.98 8.13 13.66
N ALA A 199 -4.04 9.05 13.45
CA ALA A 199 -2.95 8.87 12.48
C ALA A 199 -2.12 7.60 12.75
N ARG A 200 -1.79 7.32 14.01
CA ARG A 200 -1.13 6.06 14.43
C ARG A 200 -1.96 4.78 14.26
N LYS A 201 -3.20 4.89 13.77
CA LYS A 201 -4.13 3.80 13.44
C LYS A 201 -4.67 3.91 12.00
N SER A 202 -4.05 4.75 11.18
CA SER A 202 -4.43 4.99 9.79
C SER A 202 -3.48 4.22 8.90
N THR A 203 -4.00 3.35 8.04
CA THR A 203 -3.15 2.62 7.10
C THR A 203 -2.48 3.56 6.10
N GLU A 204 -3.19 4.62 5.71
CA GLU A 204 -2.71 5.67 4.80
C GLU A 204 -1.44 6.35 5.36
N ASN A 205 -1.44 6.70 6.64
CA ASN A 205 -0.27 7.31 7.28
C ASN A 205 0.95 6.39 7.31
N TYR A 206 0.75 5.07 7.45
CA TYR A 206 1.84 4.11 7.41
C TYR A 206 2.38 3.92 6.00
N ALA A 207 1.50 3.81 4.99
CA ALA A 207 1.89 3.67 3.59
C ALA A 207 2.70 4.89 3.12
N LEU A 208 2.18 6.11 3.35
CA LEU A 208 2.84 7.36 2.96
C LEU A 208 4.10 7.65 3.76
N TYR A 209 4.16 7.23 5.04
CA TYR A 209 5.39 7.25 5.80
C TYR A 209 6.44 6.39 5.10
N CYS A 210 6.17 5.09 4.90
CA CYS A 210 7.09 4.15 4.26
C CYS A 210 7.57 4.65 2.89
N ASP A 211 6.65 5.21 2.11
CA ASP A 211 6.97 5.81 0.82
C ASP A 211 7.96 6.97 0.94
N GLN A 212 7.71 7.93 1.84
CA GLN A 212 8.61 9.06 2.03
C GLN A 212 10.01 8.62 2.50
N VAL A 213 10.09 7.58 3.33
CA VAL A 213 11.38 7.16 3.92
C VAL A 213 12.19 6.26 3.00
N HIS A 214 11.54 5.53 2.11
CA HIS A 214 12.17 4.60 1.19
C HIS A 214 13.38 5.18 0.44
N PRO A 215 13.31 6.36 -0.23
CA PRO A 215 14.49 6.94 -0.88
C PRO A 215 15.58 7.39 0.10
N LEU A 216 15.23 7.75 1.34
CA LEU A 216 16.20 8.15 2.38
C LEU A 216 17.04 6.98 2.88
N MET A 217 16.54 5.75 2.70
CA MET A 217 17.25 4.52 3.05
C MET A 217 18.14 4.00 1.91
N GLY A 218 18.34 4.81 0.85
CA GLY A 218 19.21 4.47 -0.28
C GLY A 218 18.58 3.55 -1.32
N TYR A 219 17.25 3.37 -1.29
CA TYR A 219 16.56 2.60 -2.31
C TYR A 219 16.14 3.51 -3.47
N GLU A 220 16.58 3.18 -4.68
CA GLU A 220 16.18 3.92 -5.88
C GLU A 220 14.74 3.55 -6.27
N ARG A 221 13.89 4.58 -6.41
CA ARG A 221 12.71 4.48 -7.26
C ARG A 221 13.19 4.47 -8.70
N ASN A 222 13.53 3.29 -9.20
CA ASN A 222 13.72 3.11 -10.63
C ASN A 222 12.36 3.40 -11.30
N PHE A 223 12.22 4.63 -11.83
CA PHE A 223 11.17 5.02 -12.76
C PHE A 223 11.35 4.35 -14.13
N ALA A 224 12.39 3.51 -14.30
CA ALA A 224 12.66 2.67 -15.45
C ALA A 224 11.64 1.52 -15.55
N GLY A 225 10.41 1.90 -15.85
CA GLY A 225 9.31 1.07 -16.32
C GLY A 225 8.42 1.86 -17.28
N SER A 226 8.95 2.93 -17.89
CA SER A 226 8.40 3.50 -19.12
C SER A 226 8.58 2.45 -20.21
N PHE A 227 7.60 1.55 -20.30
CA PHE A 227 7.38 0.79 -21.52
C PHE A 227 6.91 1.81 -22.57
N GLY A 228 7.84 2.22 -23.43
CA GLY A 228 7.58 2.89 -24.70
C GLY A 228 6.92 4.27 -24.58
N SER A 229 7.73 5.32 -24.46
CA SER A 229 7.41 6.52 -25.24
C SER A 229 7.58 6.14 -26.71
N VAL A 230 6.48 6.01 -27.43
CA VAL A 230 6.52 5.98 -28.90
C VAL A 230 6.24 7.42 -29.34
N SER A 231 7.20 7.94 -30.12
CA SER A 231 7.12 9.20 -30.85
C SER A 231 6.06 9.13 -31.94
#